data_AF-A0A7S0FJG2-F1
#
_entry.id   AF-A0A7S0FJG2-F1
#
_cell.length_a   1.000
_cell.length_b   1.000
_cell.length_c   1.000
_cell.angle_alpha   90.00
_cell.angle_beta   90.00
_cell.angle_gamma   90.00
#
_symmetry.space_group_name_H-M   'P 1'
#
loop_
_entity.id
_entity.type
_entity.pdbx_description
1 polymer ?
#
loop_
_entity_poly.entity_id
_entity_poly.type
_entity_poly.pdbx_seq_one_letter_code
_entity_poly.pdbx_strand_id
1 'polypeptide(L)'
;HPALATDTCDSTNASVSRLQDVLAEPAIGPPKLELADVYEIDRFPNVAVTLSGAVLLVYGMTEVHVRRSDDGGATWSEAVTVAEGIHSGGVIVDETTGTVLLFVEERHPPAPLHV
;
A
#
# COMPACT_ATOMS: atom_id res chain seq x y z
N HIS A 1 -34.73 51.73 -24.38
CA HIS A 1 -35.37 50.39 -24.40
C HIS A 1 -34.35 49.38 -24.88
N PRO A 2 -34.07 48.29 -24.14
CA PRO A 2 -32.90 47.44 -24.36
C PRO A 2 -33.16 46.33 -25.39
N ALA A 3 -32.10 45.90 -26.07
CA ALA A 3 -32.08 44.68 -26.88
C ALA A 3 -31.68 43.49 -25.98
N LEU A 4 -32.43 42.40 -26.07
CA LEU A 4 -32.16 41.15 -25.36
C LEU A 4 -30.82 40.56 -25.81
N ALA A 5 -29.92 40.31 -24.86
CA ALA A 5 -28.79 39.41 -25.06
C ALA A 5 -29.30 37.98 -24.88
N THR A 6 -29.21 37.19 -25.94
CA THR A 6 -29.49 35.75 -25.91
C THR A 6 -28.40 35.05 -25.13
N ASP A 7 -28.78 34.52 -23.97
CA ASP A 7 -27.98 33.65 -23.12
C ASP A 7 -27.88 32.26 -23.79
N THR A 8 -26.83 32.04 -24.58
CA THR A 8 -26.52 30.72 -25.12
C THR A 8 -25.63 30.00 -24.11
N CYS A 9 -26.24 29.06 -23.38
CA CYS A 9 -25.60 28.15 -22.45
C CYS A 9 -24.51 27.32 -23.15
N ASP A 10 -23.27 27.48 -22.72
CA ASP A 10 -22.09 26.68 -23.12
C ASP A 10 -22.08 25.32 -22.42
N SER A 11 -23.16 24.56 -22.53
CA SER A 11 -23.29 23.22 -21.91
C SER A 11 -22.51 22.14 -22.68
N THR A 12 -22.10 22.42 -23.91
CA THR A 12 -21.40 21.49 -24.79
C THR A 12 -19.94 21.29 -24.38
N ASN A 13 -19.21 22.36 -24.03
CA ASN A 13 -17.79 22.24 -23.66
C ASN A 13 -17.57 21.47 -22.36
N ALA A 14 -18.40 21.70 -21.34
CA ALA A 14 -18.30 21.01 -20.05
C ALA A 14 -18.64 19.50 -20.14
N SER A 15 -19.50 19.12 -21.08
CA SER A 15 -19.88 17.72 -21.30
C SER A 15 -18.80 16.94 -22.04
N VAL A 16 -18.11 17.59 -22.98
CA VAL A 16 -17.03 17.00 -23.77
C VAL A 16 -15.77 16.78 -22.91
N SER A 17 -15.42 17.71 -22.00
CA SER A 17 -14.28 17.52 -21.09
C SER A 17 -14.51 16.36 -20.13
N ARG A 18 -15.72 16.25 -19.57
CA ARG A 18 -16.10 15.15 -18.66
C ARG A 18 -16.03 13.78 -19.32
N LEU A 19 -16.31 13.70 -20.62
CA LEU A 19 -16.19 12.45 -21.37
C LEU A 19 -14.74 12.10 -21.67
N GLN A 20 -13.86 13.09 -21.91
CA GLN A 20 -12.43 12.85 -22.10
C GLN A 20 -11.74 12.33 -20.83
N ASP A 21 -12.16 12.81 -19.66
CA ASP A 21 -11.65 12.32 -18.36
C ASP A 21 -12.08 10.86 -18.07
N VAL A 22 -13.25 10.46 -18.58
CA VAL A 22 -13.80 9.10 -18.41
C VAL A 22 -13.29 8.13 -19.49
N LEU A 23 -12.89 8.65 -20.66
CA LEU A 23 -12.36 7.89 -21.79
C LEU A 23 -10.83 7.88 -21.84
N ALA A 24 -10.16 8.49 -20.87
CA ALA A 24 -8.72 8.36 -20.71
C ALA A 24 -8.41 6.86 -20.50
N GLU A 25 -7.50 6.34 -21.33
CA GLU A 25 -6.90 5.03 -21.12
C GLU A 25 -6.49 4.89 -19.65
N PRO A 26 -6.66 3.72 -19.01
CA PRO A 26 -6.14 3.51 -17.67
C PRO A 26 -4.70 3.98 -17.66
N ALA A 27 -4.33 4.88 -16.74
CA ALA A 27 -2.97 5.39 -16.59
C ALA A 27 -2.01 4.33 -16.04
N ILE A 28 -2.21 3.07 -16.43
CA ILE A 28 -1.43 1.91 -16.07
C ILE A 28 -0.62 1.64 -17.33
N GLY A 29 0.69 1.93 -17.25
CA GLY A 29 1.61 1.80 -18.38
C GLY A 29 1.69 0.38 -18.96
N PRO A 30 2.67 0.10 -19.85
CA PRO A 30 2.80 -1.24 -20.41
C PRO A 30 2.96 -2.30 -19.31
N PRO A 31 2.51 -3.54 -19.53
CA PRO A 31 2.65 -4.61 -18.55
C PRO A 31 4.12 -4.81 -18.17
N LYS A 32 4.41 -4.91 -16.87
CA LYS A 32 5.76 -5.01 -16.31
C LYS A 32 5.80 -6.09 -15.22
N LEU A 33 6.86 -6.91 -15.23
CA LEU A 33 7.17 -7.86 -14.17
C LEU A 33 8.66 -7.74 -13.83
N GLU A 34 8.96 -7.53 -12.55
CA GLU A 34 10.31 -7.54 -11.99
C GLU A 34 10.33 -8.53 -10.83
N LEU A 35 11.42 -9.30 -10.73
CA LEU A 35 11.62 -10.30 -9.68
C LEU A 35 12.93 -10.00 -8.97
N ALA A 36 12.90 -9.99 -7.64
CA ALA A 36 14.07 -9.78 -6.80
C ALA A 36 13.93 -10.60 -5.52
N ASP A 37 15.05 -11.16 -5.05
CA ASP A 37 15.14 -11.79 -3.74
C ASP A 37 15.31 -10.69 -2.68
N VAL A 38 14.34 -10.57 -1.78
CA VAL A 38 14.26 -9.49 -0.79
C VAL A 38 14.55 -9.94 0.64
N TYR A 39 14.80 -11.23 0.87
CA TYR A 39 15.39 -11.81 2.08
C TYR A 39 15.76 -13.27 1.75
N GLU A 40 16.68 -13.85 2.51
CA GLU A 40 17.19 -15.20 2.20
C GLU A 40 16.27 -16.32 2.69
N ILE A 41 16.12 -16.48 4.01
CA ILE A 41 15.41 -17.61 4.62
C ILE A 41 14.62 -17.13 5.83
N ASP A 42 13.30 -17.06 5.68
CA ASP A 42 12.33 -16.97 6.78
C ASP A 42 10.91 -17.28 6.26
N ARG A 43 9.88 -17.18 7.11
CA ARG A 43 8.50 -17.53 6.81
C ARG A 43 7.52 -16.41 7.14
N PHE A 44 6.28 -16.64 6.71
CA PHE A 44 5.12 -15.78 6.94
C PHE A 44 5.28 -14.36 6.38
N PRO A 45 5.66 -14.20 5.10
CA PRO A 45 5.75 -12.86 4.53
C PRO A 45 4.38 -12.19 4.42
N ASN A 46 4.34 -10.89 4.69
CA ASN A 46 3.26 -9.99 4.35
C ASN A 46 3.84 -8.69 3.79
N VAL A 47 3.09 -8.03 2.91
CA VAL A 47 3.44 -6.73 2.33
C VAL A 47 2.32 -5.73 2.59
N ALA A 48 2.68 -4.52 3.02
CA ALA A 48 1.74 -3.41 3.21
C ALA A 48 2.32 -2.12 2.63
N VAL A 49 1.45 -1.19 2.23
CA VAL A 49 1.86 0.14 1.75
C VAL A 49 1.40 1.19 2.76
N THR A 50 2.35 2.01 3.20
CA THR A 50 2.08 3.11 4.14
C THR A 50 1.44 4.31 3.45
N LEU A 51 0.88 5.25 4.22
CA LEU A 51 0.33 6.49 3.68
C LEU A 51 1.37 7.37 2.93
N SER A 52 2.67 7.19 3.22
CA SER A 52 3.73 7.89 2.48
C SER A 52 4.08 7.21 1.14
N GLY A 53 3.41 6.11 0.78
CA GLY A 53 3.71 5.29 -0.40
C GLY A 53 4.88 4.31 -0.22
N ALA A 54 5.49 4.25 0.97
CA ALA A 54 6.54 3.29 1.24
C ALA A 54 5.97 1.87 1.38
N VAL A 55 6.67 0.89 0.82
CA VAL A 55 6.33 -0.53 0.89
C VAL A 55 7.05 -1.15 2.08
N LEU A 56 6.31 -1.86 2.93
CA LEU A 56 6.82 -2.61 4.06
C LEU A 56 6.72 -4.10 3.75
N LEU A 57 7.81 -4.82 3.97
CA LEU A 57 7.86 -6.27 3.97
C LEU A 57 8.08 -6.75 5.40
N VAL A 58 7.21 -7.62 5.87
CA VAL A 58 7.25 -8.18 7.22
C VAL A 58 7.32 -9.70 7.14
N TYR A 59 8.21 -10.32 7.89
CA TYR A 59 8.39 -11.77 7.96
C TYR A 59 9.01 -12.17 9.30
N GLY A 60 8.96 -13.45 9.67
CA GLY A 60 9.59 -13.91 10.92
C GLY A 60 8.98 -15.15 11.56
N MET A 61 9.82 -16.13 11.92
CA MET A 61 9.43 -17.29 12.75
C MET A 61 9.90 -17.18 14.21
N THR A 62 11.08 -16.62 14.46
CA THR A 62 11.64 -16.47 15.83
C THR A 62 11.77 -15.02 16.23
N GLU A 63 12.06 -14.15 15.27
CA GLU A 63 12.04 -12.71 15.39
C GLU A 63 11.19 -12.19 14.23
N VAL A 64 10.44 -11.12 14.47
CA VAL A 64 9.69 -10.43 13.42
C VAL A 64 10.54 -9.30 12.87
N HIS A 65 10.82 -9.38 11.58
CA HIS A 65 11.64 -8.44 10.85
C HIS A 65 10.79 -7.57 9.92
N VAL A 66 11.22 -6.32 9.75
CA VAL A 66 10.64 -5.38 8.78
C VAL A 66 11.74 -4.87 7.86
N ARG A 67 11.49 -4.90 6.56
CA ARG A 67 12.24 -4.14 5.55
C ARG A 67 11.35 -3.07 4.94
N ARG A 68 11.92 -1.94 4.58
CA ARG A 68 11.22 -0.80 3.96
C ARG A 68 11.79 -0.53 2.57
N SER A 69 10.91 -0.23 1.62
CA SER A 69 11.25 0.35 0.33
C SER A 69 10.52 1.67 0.14
N ASP A 70 11.25 2.71 -0.25
CA ASP A 70 10.71 4.04 -0.57
C ASP A 70 10.55 4.26 -2.08
N ASP A 71 10.89 3.26 -2.90
CA ASP A 71 10.93 3.33 -4.37
C ASP A 71 10.06 2.25 -5.06
N GLY A 72 9.01 1.79 -4.36
CA GLY A 72 8.05 0.84 -4.92
C GLY A 72 8.54 -0.60 -5.00
N GLY A 73 9.56 -0.96 -4.22
CA GLY A 73 10.12 -2.31 -4.10
C GLY A 73 11.40 -2.53 -4.90
N ALA A 74 11.98 -1.50 -5.51
CA ALA A 74 13.21 -1.63 -6.30
C ALA A 74 14.46 -1.76 -5.40
N THR A 75 14.51 -1.03 -4.29
CA THR A 75 15.53 -1.16 -3.25
C THR A 75 14.91 -1.29 -1.88
N TRP A 76 15.64 -1.94 -0.96
CA TRP A 76 15.15 -2.27 0.38
C TRP A 76 16.19 -1.93 1.44
N SER A 77 15.72 -1.39 2.56
CA SER A 77 16.55 -1.13 3.75
C SER A 77 17.14 -2.42 4.32
N GLU A 78 18.12 -2.27 5.22
CA GLU A 78 18.47 -3.34 6.16
C GLU A 78 17.22 -3.76 6.96
N ALA A 79 17.19 -5.02 7.37
CA ALA A 79 16.11 -5.55 8.19
C ALA A 79 16.18 -4.98 9.61
N VAL A 80 15.02 -4.63 10.16
CA VAL A 80 14.86 -4.20 11.55
C VAL A 80 14.03 -5.24 12.30
N THR A 81 14.57 -5.81 13.37
CA THR A 81 13.78 -6.63 14.31
C THR A 81 12.85 -5.72 15.10
N VAL A 82 11.55 -6.02 15.07
CA VAL A 82 10.51 -5.25 15.77
C VAL A 82 9.89 -6.02 16.94
N ALA A 83 10.04 -7.34 16.98
CA ALA A 83 9.57 -8.19 18.06
C ALA A 83 10.27 -9.55 18.06
N GLU A 84 10.26 -10.23 19.21
CA GLU A 84 10.50 -11.67 19.31
C GLU A 84 9.18 -12.41 19.04
N GLY A 85 9.25 -13.59 18.41
CA GLY A 85 8.11 -14.46 18.13
C GLY A 85 7.86 -14.73 16.64
N ILE A 86 6.68 -15.26 16.36
CA ILE A 86 6.20 -15.63 15.03
C ILE A 86 5.35 -14.49 14.47
N HIS A 87 5.64 -14.07 13.24
CA HIS A 87 4.75 -13.18 12.51
C HIS A 87 3.48 -13.95 12.10
N SER A 88 2.34 -13.52 12.64
CA SER A 88 1.04 -14.21 12.48
C SER A 88 0.39 -13.99 11.11
N GLY A 89 1.12 -13.37 10.17
CA GLY A 89 0.71 -13.15 8.79
C GLY A 89 -0.16 -11.91 8.57
N GLY A 90 -0.41 -11.09 9.59
CA GLY A 90 -1.22 -9.87 9.50
C GLY A 90 -0.40 -8.60 9.69
N VAL A 91 -0.56 -7.64 8.77
CA VAL A 91 -0.05 -6.27 8.88
C VAL A 91 -1.17 -5.33 8.45
N ILE A 92 -1.46 -4.31 9.26
CA ILE A 92 -2.52 -3.33 8.99
C ILE A 92 -1.93 -1.93 9.09
N VAL A 93 -2.28 -1.06 8.16
CA VAL A 93 -2.02 0.38 8.26
C VAL A 93 -3.33 1.06 8.66
N ASP A 94 -3.32 1.77 9.79
CA ASP A 94 -4.39 2.70 10.12
C ASP A 94 -4.29 3.91 9.18
N GLU A 95 -5.18 4.00 8.20
CA GLU A 95 -5.17 5.05 7.19
C GLU A 95 -5.55 6.43 7.74
N THR A 96 -6.06 6.52 8.98
CA THR A 96 -6.38 7.80 9.63
C THR A 96 -5.14 8.43 10.25
N THR A 97 -4.23 7.61 10.76
CA THR A 97 -3.06 8.08 11.53
C THR A 97 -1.71 7.75 10.89
N GLY A 98 -1.67 6.78 9.97
CA GLY A 98 -0.45 6.20 9.41
C GLY A 98 0.22 5.17 10.32
N THR A 99 -0.41 4.80 11.44
CA THR A 99 0.12 3.78 12.37
C THR A 99 0.14 2.41 11.72
N VAL A 100 1.23 1.64 11.91
CA VAL A 100 1.35 0.26 11.43
C VAL A 100 1.17 -0.69 12.60
N LEU A 101 0.22 -1.62 12.45
CA LEU A 101 -0.10 -2.65 13.43
C LEU A 101 0.41 -4.00 12.93
N LEU A 102 1.18 -4.70 13.77
CA LEU A 102 1.70 -6.03 13.52
C LEU A 102 1.15 -7.01 14.57
N PHE A 103 0.86 -8.23 14.16
CA PHE A 103 0.40 -9.29 15.04
C PHE A 103 1.50 -10.34 15.19
N VAL A 104 1.90 -10.57 16.44
CA VAL A 104 3.03 -11.45 16.78
C VAL A 104 2.55 -12.47 17.81
N GLU A 105 2.85 -13.74 17.56
CA GLU A 105 2.57 -14.85 18.47
C GLU A 105 3.87 -15.32 19.11
N GLU A 106 3.85 -15.63 20.40
CA GLU A 106 5.06 -16.09 21.11
C GLU A 106 5.58 -17.42 20.54
N ARG A 107 4.66 -18.34 20.22
CA ARG A 107 4.98 -19.68 19.69
C ARG A 107 3.76 -20.36 19.09
N HIS A 108 3.99 -21.43 18.33
CA HIS A 108 2.98 -22.35 17.85
C HIS A 108 3.05 -23.67 18.64
N PRO A 109 1.95 -24.25 19.20
CA PRO A 109 0.50 -23.95 19.08
C PRO A 109 0.07 -22.73 19.93
N PRO A 110 -1.20 -22.23 19.81
CA PRO A 110 -1.61 -20.92 20.33
C PRO A 110 -1.07 -20.66 21.73
N ALA A 111 -0.35 -19.55 21.88
CA ALA A 111 0.10 -19.15 23.19
C ALA A 111 -1.12 -18.96 24.13
N PRO A 112 -0.98 -19.22 25.43
CA PRO A 112 -2.04 -18.91 26.38
C PRO A 112 -2.47 -17.45 26.23
N LEU A 113 -3.79 -17.20 26.22
CA LEU A 113 -4.32 -15.84 26.23
C LEU A 113 -3.91 -15.17 27.54
N HIS A 114 -3.12 -14.10 27.44
CA HIS A 114 -2.84 -13.20 28.54
C HIS A 114 -3.80 -12.00 28.43
N VAL A 115 -4.68 -11.87 29.42
CA VAL A 115 -5.62 -10.74 29.61
C VAL A 115 -5.07 -9.76 30.63
#